data_AF-A0A972QDT0-F1
#
_entry.id   AF-A0A972QDT0-F1
#
_cell.length_a   1.000
_cell.length_b   1.000
_cell.length_c   1.000
_cell.angle_alpha   90.00
_cell.angle_beta   90.00
_cell.angle_gamma   90.00
#
_symmetry.space_group_name_H-M   'P 1'
#
loop_
_entity.id
_entity.type
_entity.pdbx_description
1 polymer ?
#
loop_
_entity_poly.entity_id
_entity_poly.type
_entity_poly.pdbx_seq_one_letter_code
_entity_poly.pdbx_strand_id
1 'polypeptide(L)'
;MKRNKLLIPLIIVFALELALVPLRLSAAALAKAEGAEGNEAVPAKVTDISDRKYEKAVIGLIDNAEDSVIICMYSLNVGKGERNPVKFLLNDLLEARSRGVSVTMYLNTRFRDLDVEEAIIKISMFKELEKAGCEIHLMPRSRILHDKLIVVDNRYVVVGSTNWSNSALRRNFESNTLIDSPGHAKEKLKHIDDILKFIKSNSEIAQSKIYIQNLPKELFIPKKLMMNKEYFSRMVTRRDGRVFDLYLLLLAYSQAGEEEELYINLEDMGLSLGLPRNWGYTALRRQVIKSLRKLQKRYNLITVRFLHGKDAYVKLNDISIADEVKQSYFTIPSETIINPGSYKLSMRLKYLLLIEAFLKSEGEDLHSIPRNTLAKRFSLNERTVREAFNDLGKYRE
;
A
#
# COMPACT_ATOMS: atom_id res chain seq x y z
N MET A 1 51.31 -37.82 55.60
CA MET A 1 51.16 -38.58 54.34
C MET A 1 50.71 -37.64 53.23
N LYS A 2 51.14 -37.91 51.99
CA LYS A 2 51.39 -36.96 50.91
C LYS A 2 50.19 -36.17 50.36
N ARG A 3 50.53 -34.94 49.94
CA ARG A 3 49.86 -34.01 49.00
C ARG A 3 49.13 -34.70 47.84
N ASN A 4 48.03 -34.10 47.40
CA ASN A 4 47.93 -33.66 46.01
C ASN A 4 47.07 -32.38 45.87
N LYS A 5 47.63 -31.44 45.09
CA LYS A 5 47.09 -30.13 44.70
C LYS A 5 46.22 -30.32 43.44
N LEU A 6 45.27 -29.41 43.21
CA LEU A 6 45.07 -28.60 41.99
C LEU A 6 43.80 -27.73 42.21
N LEU A 7 43.93 -26.42 42.44
CA LEU A 7 43.96 -25.29 41.49
C LEU A 7 42.58 -24.88 40.90
N ILE A 8 42.21 -23.64 41.23
CA ILE A 8 41.04 -22.83 40.85
C ILE A 8 41.23 -22.27 39.42
N PRO A 9 40.14 -21.97 38.67
CA PRO A 9 39.77 -20.55 38.41
C PRO A 9 38.24 -20.35 38.56
N LEU A 10 37.77 -19.49 39.47
CA LEU A 10 37.39 -18.09 39.29
C LEU A 10 36.39 -17.85 38.13
N ILE A 11 35.09 -17.84 38.45
CA ILE A 11 34.08 -17.07 37.70
C ILE A 11 33.35 -16.18 38.71
N ILE A 12 33.45 -14.89 38.45
CA ILE A 12 32.82 -13.77 39.15
C ILE A 12 31.30 -13.86 38.92
N VAL A 13 30.52 -13.94 39.99
CA VAL A 13 29.07 -13.66 39.94
C VAL A 13 28.84 -12.32 40.62
N PHE A 14 28.57 -11.31 39.79
CA PHE A 14 28.11 -9.99 40.21
C PHE A 14 26.75 -10.13 40.89
N ALA A 15 26.64 -9.64 42.13
CA ALA A 15 25.37 -9.41 42.78
C ALA A 15 24.62 -8.30 42.03
N LEU A 16 23.38 -8.59 41.59
CA LEU A 16 22.43 -7.56 41.17
C LEU A 16 21.24 -7.62 42.15
N GLU A 17 21.26 -6.73 43.15
CA GLU A 17 20.07 -6.39 43.93
C GLU A 17 19.04 -5.75 42.99
N LEU A 18 18.04 -6.53 42.59
CA LEU A 18 16.83 -6.01 41.97
C LEU A 18 15.97 -5.38 43.05
N ALA A 19 16.17 -4.07 43.27
CA ALA A 19 15.26 -3.24 44.03
C ALA A 19 13.86 -3.31 43.40
N LEU A 20 12.94 -3.98 44.10
CA LEU A 20 11.50 -3.91 43.89
C LEU A 20 11.04 -2.47 44.19
N VAL A 21 11.06 -1.60 43.18
CA VAL A 21 10.30 -0.36 43.20
C VAL A 21 8.91 -0.68 42.65
N PRO A 22 7.82 -0.56 43.43
CA PRO A 22 6.50 -0.63 42.85
C PRO A 22 6.33 0.60 41.96
N LEU A 23 6.32 0.40 40.64
CA LEU A 23 5.96 1.42 39.67
C LEU A 23 4.47 1.74 39.87
N ARG A 24 4.14 2.58 40.85
CA ARG A 24 2.86 3.28 40.85
C ARG A 24 2.95 4.33 39.75
N LEU A 25 2.39 4.04 38.59
CA LEU A 25 2.06 5.10 37.64
C LEU A 25 1.24 6.14 38.40
N SER A 26 1.77 7.35 38.53
CA SER A 26 1.03 8.44 39.14
C SER A 26 -0.13 8.83 38.23
N ALA A 27 -1.23 9.34 38.79
CA ALA A 27 -2.34 9.88 38.00
C ALA A 27 -1.87 10.94 36.97
N ALA A 28 -0.74 11.60 37.23
CA ALA A 28 -0.12 12.55 36.30
C ALA A 28 0.52 11.89 35.05
N ALA A 29 0.92 10.61 35.13
CA ALA A 29 1.38 9.85 33.96
C ALA A 29 0.19 9.40 33.08
N LEU A 30 -0.98 9.17 33.67
CA LEU A 30 -2.24 8.95 32.92
C LEU A 30 -2.68 10.26 32.24
N ALA A 31 -2.68 11.38 32.98
CA ALA A 31 -3.07 12.69 32.44
C ALA A 31 -2.12 13.21 31.33
N LYS A 32 -0.84 12.80 31.33
CA LYS A 32 0.09 13.10 30.22
C LYS A 32 -0.18 12.28 28.96
N ALA A 33 -0.86 11.14 29.05
CA ALA A 33 -1.30 10.35 27.89
C ALA A 33 -2.61 10.90 27.29
N GLU A 34 -3.41 11.61 28.08
CA GLU A 34 -4.64 12.31 27.65
C GLU A 34 -4.36 13.60 26.85
N GLY A 35 -3.10 14.05 26.80
CA GLY A 35 -2.67 15.26 26.08
C GLY A 35 -2.38 15.09 24.58
N ALA A 36 -2.65 13.93 23.99
CA ALA A 36 -2.66 13.79 22.53
C ALA A 36 -4.00 14.32 22.01
N GLU A 37 -3.99 15.45 21.31
CA GLU A 37 -5.17 16.08 20.72
C GLU A 37 -6.11 15.03 20.08
N GLY A 38 -7.28 14.81 20.70
CA GLY A 38 -8.41 14.11 20.08
C GLY A 38 -9.04 12.92 20.82
N ASN A 39 -8.49 12.41 21.93
CA ASN A 39 -9.06 11.24 22.63
C ASN A 39 -9.42 11.55 24.09
N GLU A 40 -10.65 11.99 24.35
CA GLU A 40 -11.19 12.05 25.71
C GLU A 40 -11.57 10.63 26.18
N ALA A 41 -11.20 10.28 27.42
CA ALA A 41 -11.61 9.01 28.00
C ALA A 41 -13.14 8.97 28.21
N VAL A 42 -13.80 7.92 27.73
CA VAL A 42 -15.25 7.73 27.89
C VAL A 42 -15.58 6.68 28.96
N PRO A 43 -16.62 6.89 29.79
CA PRO A 43 -17.08 5.86 30.73
C PRO A 43 -17.53 4.59 30.01
N ALA A 44 -17.18 3.43 30.55
CA ALA A 44 -17.55 2.14 29.98
C ALA A 44 -17.67 1.04 31.02
N LYS A 45 -18.64 0.13 30.84
CA LYS A 45 -18.68 -1.16 31.54
C LYS A 45 -18.08 -2.22 30.64
N VAL A 46 -17.00 -2.85 31.11
CA VAL A 46 -16.18 -3.76 30.31
C VAL A 46 -16.31 -5.18 30.83
N THR A 47 -16.58 -6.12 29.93
CA THR A 47 -16.72 -7.56 30.23
C THR A 47 -15.82 -8.38 29.31
N ASP A 48 -15.00 -9.25 29.88
CA ASP A 48 -14.21 -10.21 29.09
C ASP A 48 -15.10 -11.34 28.56
N ILE A 49 -15.16 -11.44 27.24
CA ILE A 49 -15.93 -12.46 26.51
C ILE A 49 -15.01 -13.33 25.64
N SER A 50 -13.75 -13.49 26.06
CA SER A 50 -12.76 -14.33 25.37
C SER A 50 -13.22 -15.78 25.18
N ASP A 51 -12.66 -16.42 24.14
CA ASP A 51 -12.90 -17.82 23.77
C ASP A 51 -14.39 -18.18 23.59
N ARG A 52 -14.85 -19.23 24.27
CA ARG A 52 -16.20 -19.79 24.10
C ARG A 52 -17.30 -18.88 24.66
N LYS A 53 -16.95 -17.85 25.43
CA LYS A 53 -17.89 -16.83 25.90
C LYS A 53 -18.34 -15.91 24.75
N TYR A 54 -17.52 -15.75 23.71
CA TYR A 54 -17.77 -14.83 22.61
C TYR A 54 -19.09 -15.13 21.89
N GLU A 55 -19.27 -16.37 21.44
CA GLU A 55 -20.45 -16.75 20.65
C GLU A 55 -21.74 -16.50 21.44
N LYS A 56 -21.79 -16.95 22.71
CA LYS A 56 -22.96 -16.72 23.56
C LYS A 56 -23.25 -15.24 23.79
N ALA A 57 -22.22 -14.42 23.99
CA ALA A 57 -22.38 -12.99 24.20
C ALA A 57 -22.88 -12.28 22.93
N VAL A 58 -22.31 -12.62 21.78
CA VAL A 58 -22.69 -12.02 20.48
C VAL A 58 -24.11 -12.41 20.07
N ILE A 59 -24.48 -13.69 20.20
CA ILE A 59 -25.86 -14.15 19.95
C ILE A 59 -26.82 -13.37 20.85
N GLY A 60 -26.54 -13.31 22.14
CA GLY A 60 -27.38 -12.57 23.08
C GLY A 60 -27.52 -11.07 22.74
N LEU A 61 -26.50 -10.44 22.17
CA LEU A 61 -26.60 -9.05 21.71
C LEU A 61 -27.45 -8.92 20.44
N ILE A 62 -27.29 -9.82 19.48
CA ILE A 62 -28.05 -9.78 18.21
C ILE A 62 -29.53 -10.08 18.49
N ASP A 63 -29.83 -11.07 19.33
CA ASP A 63 -31.20 -11.45 19.70
C ASP A 63 -31.98 -10.30 20.33
N ASN A 64 -31.30 -9.50 21.16
CA ASN A 64 -31.89 -8.37 21.88
C ASN A 64 -31.66 -7.01 21.20
N ALA A 65 -31.11 -6.98 19.99
CA ALA A 65 -30.92 -5.73 19.25
C ALA A 65 -32.27 -5.11 18.88
N GLU A 66 -32.41 -3.79 19.07
CA GLU A 66 -33.65 -3.05 18.81
C GLU A 66 -33.54 -2.12 17.59
N ASP A 67 -32.37 -1.52 17.35
CA ASP A 67 -32.17 -0.47 16.34
C ASP A 67 -31.21 -0.88 15.22
N SER A 68 -30.00 -1.36 15.58
CA SER A 68 -28.93 -1.58 14.61
C SER A 68 -27.89 -2.61 15.05
N VAL A 69 -27.37 -3.35 14.07
CA VAL A 69 -26.21 -4.23 14.19
C VAL A 69 -25.23 -3.90 13.08
N ILE A 70 -24.05 -3.41 13.46
CA ILE A 70 -22.97 -3.06 12.53
C ILE A 70 -21.79 -3.98 12.78
N ILE A 71 -21.30 -4.64 11.73
CA ILE A 71 -20.22 -5.61 11.82
C ILE A 71 -19.08 -5.22 10.88
N CYS A 72 -17.86 -5.08 11.39
CA CYS A 72 -16.64 -5.06 10.59
C CYS A 72 -15.89 -6.36 10.80
N MET A 73 -15.66 -7.10 9.72
CA MET A 73 -15.07 -8.44 9.79
C MET A 73 -13.94 -8.62 8.79
N TYR A 74 -12.73 -8.85 9.31
CA TYR A 74 -11.55 -9.17 8.51
C TYR A 74 -11.67 -10.49 7.77
N SER A 75 -12.22 -11.52 8.40
CA SER A 75 -12.35 -12.84 7.80
C SER A 75 -13.64 -13.50 8.24
N LEU A 76 -14.46 -13.89 7.25
CA LEU A 76 -15.74 -14.56 7.43
C LEU A 76 -15.77 -15.79 6.54
N ASN A 77 -15.90 -16.97 7.16
CA ASN A 77 -15.93 -18.25 6.46
C ASN A 77 -17.08 -19.12 6.96
N VAL A 78 -18.12 -19.23 6.12
CA VAL A 78 -19.36 -19.97 6.39
C VAL A 78 -19.14 -21.49 6.46
N GLY A 79 -17.97 -22.00 6.03
CA GLY A 79 -17.56 -23.40 6.12
C GLY A 79 -18.53 -24.42 5.50
N LYS A 80 -18.26 -25.71 5.69
CA LYS A 80 -19.16 -26.81 5.30
C LYS A 80 -19.78 -27.44 6.56
N GLY A 81 -20.97 -28.04 6.43
CA GLY A 81 -21.70 -28.69 7.52
C GLY A 81 -22.89 -27.87 8.06
N GLU A 82 -23.86 -28.56 8.64
CA GLU A 82 -25.11 -27.98 9.17
C GLU A 82 -24.90 -27.26 10.52
N ARG A 83 -24.03 -27.80 11.39
CA ARG A 83 -23.72 -27.20 12.70
C ARG A 83 -22.54 -26.24 12.66
N ASN A 84 -22.54 -25.31 11.71
CA ASN A 84 -21.48 -24.31 11.61
C ASN A 84 -21.82 -23.07 12.45
N PRO A 85 -20.98 -22.66 13.42
CA PRO A 85 -21.25 -21.50 14.27
C PRO A 85 -21.41 -20.19 13.50
N VAL A 86 -20.70 -20.04 12.37
CA VAL A 86 -20.82 -18.85 11.52
C VAL A 86 -22.19 -18.79 10.86
N LYS A 87 -22.79 -19.94 10.49
CA LYS A 87 -24.14 -19.96 9.94
C LYS A 87 -25.18 -19.53 10.96
N PHE A 88 -25.03 -19.93 12.22
CA PHE A 88 -25.94 -19.51 13.29
C PHE A 88 -25.89 -17.99 13.45
N LEU A 89 -24.69 -17.42 13.59
CA LEU A 89 -24.53 -15.97 13.67
C LEU A 89 -25.15 -15.22 12.47
N LEU A 90 -25.04 -15.75 11.25
CA LEU A 90 -25.65 -15.13 10.08
C LEU A 90 -27.18 -15.27 10.03
N ASN A 91 -27.72 -16.39 10.52
CA ASN A 91 -29.15 -16.57 10.67
C ASN A 91 -29.72 -15.61 11.73
N ASP A 92 -29.02 -15.41 12.85
CA ASP A 92 -29.44 -14.48 13.90
C ASP A 92 -29.53 -13.04 13.34
N LEU A 93 -28.68 -12.67 12.37
CA LEU A 93 -28.78 -11.40 11.66
C LEU A 93 -30.01 -11.32 10.74
N LEU A 94 -30.39 -12.41 10.07
CA LEU A 94 -31.63 -12.47 9.29
C LEU A 94 -32.84 -12.30 10.20
N GLU A 95 -32.82 -12.94 11.36
CA GLU A 95 -33.88 -12.80 12.35
C GLU A 95 -33.95 -11.38 12.90
N ALA A 96 -32.83 -10.77 13.26
CA ALA A 96 -32.77 -9.36 13.65
C ALA A 96 -33.35 -8.46 12.57
N ARG A 97 -32.97 -8.69 11.31
CA ARG A 97 -33.51 -7.93 10.18
C ARG A 97 -35.02 -8.10 10.03
N SER A 98 -35.55 -9.30 10.26
CA SER A 98 -37.00 -9.55 10.23
C SER A 98 -37.77 -8.80 11.34
N ARG A 99 -37.11 -8.48 12.46
CA ARG A 99 -37.66 -7.65 13.55
C ARG A 99 -37.64 -6.15 13.24
N GLY A 100 -37.05 -5.73 12.11
CA GLY A 100 -36.92 -4.34 11.72
C GLY A 100 -35.57 -3.70 12.04
N VAL A 101 -34.67 -4.44 12.71
CA VAL A 101 -33.30 -3.98 13.03
C VAL A 101 -32.53 -3.72 11.74
N SER A 102 -31.79 -2.61 11.69
CA SER A 102 -30.86 -2.34 10.60
C SER A 102 -29.61 -3.21 10.73
N VAL A 103 -29.17 -3.86 9.66
CA VAL A 103 -27.97 -4.71 9.69
C VAL A 103 -27.02 -4.26 8.59
N THR A 104 -25.81 -3.85 8.97
CA THR A 104 -24.76 -3.39 8.04
C THR A 104 -23.47 -4.14 8.29
N MET A 105 -22.88 -4.69 7.22
CA MET A 105 -21.65 -5.49 7.28
C MET A 105 -20.56 -4.88 6.41
N TYR A 106 -19.38 -4.65 6.97
CA TYR A 106 -18.15 -4.23 6.28
C TYR A 106 -17.17 -5.40 6.24
N LEU A 107 -16.90 -5.91 5.03
CA LEU A 107 -16.13 -7.13 4.84
C LEU A 107 -14.84 -6.86 4.09
N ASN A 108 -13.74 -7.34 4.64
CA ASN A 108 -12.47 -7.34 3.92
C ASN A 108 -12.54 -8.30 2.73
N THR A 109 -12.17 -7.83 1.54
CA THR A 109 -12.03 -8.67 0.33
C THR A 109 -10.58 -9.01 0.01
N ARG A 110 -9.62 -8.37 0.68
CA ARG A 110 -8.20 -8.58 0.45
C ARG A 110 -7.69 -9.77 1.26
N PHE A 111 -7.60 -10.91 0.60
CA PHE A 111 -6.85 -12.08 1.06
C PHE A 111 -5.81 -12.45 0.00
N ARG A 112 -4.67 -13.02 0.41
CA ARG A 112 -3.55 -13.33 -0.49
C ARG A 112 -4.05 -14.16 -1.69
N ASP A 113 -3.81 -13.64 -2.89
CA ASP A 113 -3.88 -14.32 -4.19
C ASP A 113 -5.25 -14.95 -4.61
N LEU A 114 -6.37 -14.53 -4.01
CA LEU A 114 -7.71 -15.00 -4.41
C LEU A 114 -8.65 -13.83 -4.73
N ASP A 115 -9.44 -13.97 -5.78
CA ASP A 115 -10.56 -13.08 -6.07
C ASP A 115 -11.73 -13.40 -5.13
N VAL A 116 -11.61 -12.92 -3.88
CA VAL A 116 -12.54 -13.27 -2.80
C VAL A 116 -13.85 -12.47 -2.90
N GLU A 117 -13.85 -11.34 -3.60
CA GLU A 117 -15.05 -10.53 -3.80
C GLU A 117 -16.12 -11.32 -4.56
N GLU A 118 -15.74 -11.91 -5.69
CA GLU A 118 -16.64 -12.77 -6.48
C GLU A 118 -17.04 -14.04 -5.71
N ALA A 119 -16.15 -14.57 -4.87
CA ALA A 119 -16.41 -15.77 -4.08
C ALA A 119 -17.40 -15.52 -2.92
N ILE A 120 -17.30 -14.38 -2.21
CA ILE A 120 -18.20 -14.01 -1.11
C ILE A 120 -19.61 -13.77 -1.65
N ILE A 121 -19.76 -13.02 -2.75
CA ILE A 121 -21.06 -12.71 -3.37
C ILE A 121 -21.74 -13.99 -3.91
N LYS A 122 -20.97 -15.01 -4.29
CA LYS A 122 -21.51 -16.29 -4.78
C LYS A 122 -22.04 -17.20 -3.66
N ILE A 123 -21.72 -16.96 -2.40
CA ILE A 123 -22.22 -17.75 -1.27
C ILE A 123 -23.71 -17.43 -1.06
N SER A 124 -24.56 -18.46 -1.04
CA SER A 124 -26.03 -18.31 -0.93
C SER A 124 -26.46 -17.46 0.27
N MET A 125 -25.79 -17.63 1.41
CA MET A 125 -26.10 -16.93 2.66
C MET A 125 -25.95 -15.41 2.53
N PHE A 126 -24.96 -14.92 1.79
CA PHE A 126 -24.81 -13.47 1.57
C PHE A 126 -25.94 -12.91 0.71
N LYS A 127 -26.38 -13.66 -0.30
CA LYS A 127 -27.55 -13.29 -1.11
C LYS A 127 -28.84 -13.28 -0.31
N GLU A 128 -28.99 -14.17 0.66
CA GLU A 128 -30.14 -14.21 1.57
C GLU A 128 -30.18 -12.97 2.46
N LEU A 129 -29.03 -12.57 3.03
CA LEU A 129 -28.88 -11.34 3.81
C LEU A 129 -29.20 -10.09 2.98
N GLU A 130 -28.64 -9.97 1.76
CA GLU A 130 -28.94 -8.84 0.86
C GLU A 130 -30.44 -8.78 0.51
N LYS A 131 -31.07 -9.93 0.22
CA LYS A 131 -32.51 -10.01 -0.07
C LYS A 131 -33.38 -9.64 1.12
N ALA A 132 -32.94 -9.93 2.35
CA ALA A 132 -33.60 -9.49 3.58
C ALA A 132 -33.40 -7.99 3.84
N GLY A 133 -32.60 -7.30 3.02
CA GLY A 133 -32.33 -5.87 3.12
C GLY A 133 -31.23 -5.53 4.11
N CYS A 134 -30.32 -6.46 4.41
CA CYS A 134 -29.06 -6.16 5.09
C CYS A 134 -28.10 -5.45 4.11
N GLU A 135 -27.39 -4.44 4.57
CA GLU A 135 -26.39 -3.72 3.79
C GLU A 135 -25.03 -4.41 3.89
N ILE A 136 -24.42 -4.73 2.74
CA ILE A 136 -23.13 -5.42 2.71
C ILE A 136 -22.14 -4.59 1.88
N HIS A 137 -21.13 -4.07 2.55
CA HIS A 137 -20.06 -3.28 1.97
C HIS A 137 -18.78 -4.10 1.89
N LEU A 138 -18.36 -4.36 0.66
CA LEU A 138 -17.09 -5.02 0.38
C LEU A 138 -15.97 -3.98 0.32
N MET A 139 -14.97 -4.13 1.17
CA MET A 139 -13.83 -3.20 1.23
C MET A 139 -12.95 -3.36 0.00
N PRO A 140 -12.40 -2.28 -0.56
CA PRO A 140 -11.58 -2.35 -1.77
C PRO A 140 -10.27 -3.09 -1.50
N ARG A 141 -9.74 -3.77 -2.52
CA ARG A 141 -8.48 -4.52 -2.42
C ARG A 141 -7.25 -3.62 -2.20
N SER A 142 -7.35 -2.31 -2.35
CA SER A 142 -6.25 -1.37 -2.14
C SER A 142 -5.80 -1.29 -0.67
N ARG A 143 -6.66 -1.65 0.28
CA ARG A 143 -6.39 -1.65 1.73
C ARG A 143 -6.97 -2.90 2.39
N ILE A 144 -6.63 -3.11 3.67
CA ILE A 144 -7.10 -4.26 4.46
C ILE A 144 -7.92 -3.71 5.62
N LEU A 145 -9.19 -4.12 5.73
CA LEU A 145 -9.98 -3.93 6.95
C LEU A 145 -9.67 -5.09 7.89
N HIS A 146 -8.88 -4.87 8.94
CA HIS A 146 -8.46 -5.95 9.85
C HIS A 146 -9.33 -6.05 11.13
N ASP A 147 -10.41 -5.27 11.19
CA ASP A 147 -11.30 -5.25 12.35
C ASP A 147 -12.04 -6.58 12.54
N LYS A 148 -12.27 -6.90 13.81
CA LYS A 148 -13.32 -7.83 14.24
C LYS A 148 -14.13 -7.09 15.29
N LEU A 149 -15.06 -6.29 14.78
CA LEU A 149 -15.80 -5.29 15.52
C LEU A 149 -17.28 -5.54 15.29
N ILE A 150 -18.06 -5.49 16.35
CA ILE A 150 -19.52 -5.47 16.30
C ILE A 150 -19.99 -4.30 17.15
N VAL A 151 -20.87 -3.48 16.61
CA VAL A 151 -21.54 -2.40 17.33
C VAL A 151 -23.04 -2.67 17.27
N VAL A 152 -23.70 -2.73 18.43
CA VAL A 152 -25.14 -2.94 18.55
C VAL A 152 -25.78 -1.73 19.22
N ASP A 153 -26.86 -1.23 18.63
CA ASP A 153 -27.71 -0.13 19.11
C ASP A 153 -26.94 1.11 19.56
N ASN A 154 -25.89 1.45 18.80
CA ASN A 154 -24.99 2.59 19.10
C ASN A 154 -24.46 2.60 20.54
N ARG A 155 -24.33 1.43 21.18
CA ARG A 155 -24.03 1.31 22.61
C ARG A 155 -23.09 0.17 22.95
N TYR A 156 -23.39 -1.04 22.50
CA TYR A 156 -22.60 -2.22 22.84
C TYR A 156 -21.54 -2.45 21.77
N VAL A 157 -20.28 -2.49 22.19
CA VAL A 157 -19.14 -2.72 21.30
C VAL A 157 -18.48 -4.04 21.67
N VAL A 158 -18.44 -4.97 20.73
CA VAL A 158 -17.59 -6.17 20.82
C VAL A 158 -16.37 -5.96 19.95
N VAL A 159 -15.18 -6.07 20.54
CA VAL A 159 -13.90 -5.95 19.81
C VAL A 159 -12.91 -6.98 20.31
N GLY A 160 -12.11 -7.55 19.40
CA GLY A 160 -11.10 -8.53 19.77
C GLY A 160 -10.42 -9.19 18.58
N SER A 161 -9.92 -10.41 18.79
CA SER A 161 -9.18 -11.18 17.80
C SER A 161 -10.06 -12.16 16.99
N THR A 162 -11.28 -12.46 17.45
CA THR A 162 -12.14 -13.49 16.85
C THR A 162 -12.64 -13.11 15.46
N ASN A 163 -12.12 -13.80 14.44
CA ASN A 163 -12.74 -13.82 13.12
C ASN A 163 -13.99 -14.71 13.11
N TRP A 164 -14.90 -14.51 12.17
CA TRP A 164 -16.04 -15.40 11.98
C TRP A 164 -15.64 -16.62 11.15
N SER A 165 -15.02 -17.59 11.82
CA SER A 165 -14.61 -18.86 11.21
C SER A 165 -14.81 -20.01 12.20
N ASN A 166 -15.03 -21.21 11.69
CA ASN A 166 -15.14 -22.40 12.55
C ASN A 166 -13.88 -22.61 13.42
N SER A 167 -12.68 -22.33 12.90
CA SER A 167 -11.44 -22.36 13.70
C SER A 167 -11.47 -21.39 14.87
N ALA A 168 -11.79 -20.12 14.61
CA ALA A 168 -11.76 -19.09 15.65
C ALA A 168 -12.82 -19.38 16.73
N LEU A 169 -14.04 -19.74 16.33
CA LEU A 169 -15.16 -19.95 17.26
C LEU A 169 -15.09 -21.28 18.02
N ARG A 170 -14.41 -22.30 17.50
CA ARG A 170 -14.40 -23.65 18.11
C ARG A 170 -13.05 -24.16 18.58
N ARG A 171 -11.93 -23.66 18.04
CA ARG A 171 -10.61 -24.28 18.24
C ARG A 171 -9.57 -23.32 18.78
N ASN A 172 -9.49 -22.12 18.23
CA ASN A 172 -8.49 -21.15 18.64
C ASN A 172 -8.75 -20.64 20.06
N PHE A 173 -7.68 -20.11 20.66
CA PHE A 173 -7.76 -19.19 21.77
C PHE A 173 -7.84 -17.77 21.23
N GLU A 174 -8.85 -17.02 21.61
CA GLU A 174 -9.18 -15.69 21.08
C GLU A 174 -9.52 -14.74 22.24
N SER A 175 -9.00 -13.52 22.19
CA SER A 175 -9.26 -12.51 23.21
C SER A 175 -10.28 -11.48 22.72
N ASN A 176 -11.34 -11.26 23.50
CA ASN A 176 -12.44 -10.36 23.11
C ASN A 176 -13.05 -9.66 24.31
N THR A 177 -13.48 -8.43 24.09
CA THR A 177 -14.09 -7.59 25.10
C THR A 177 -15.45 -7.11 24.62
N LEU A 178 -16.46 -7.19 25.50
CA LEU A 178 -17.74 -6.51 25.38
C LEU A 178 -17.69 -5.23 26.21
N ILE A 179 -17.95 -4.11 25.56
CA ILE A 179 -17.90 -2.77 26.14
C ILE A 179 -19.29 -2.16 26.00
N ASP A 180 -19.97 -1.92 27.11
CA ASP A 180 -21.19 -1.12 27.16
C ASP A 180 -20.81 0.35 27.37
N SER A 181 -20.86 1.13 26.29
CA SER A 181 -20.56 2.56 26.28
C SER A 181 -21.06 3.23 25.00
N PRO A 182 -22.10 4.07 25.06
CA PRO A 182 -22.54 4.88 23.92
C PRO A 182 -21.44 5.82 23.39
N GLY A 183 -20.60 6.36 24.28
CA GLY A 183 -19.47 7.21 23.90
C GLY A 183 -18.47 6.44 23.04
N HIS A 184 -18.08 5.24 23.48
CA HIS A 184 -17.14 4.42 22.73
C HIS A 184 -17.73 3.88 21.41
N ALA A 185 -19.02 3.52 21.41
CA ALA A 185 -19.72 3.13 20.20
C ALA A 185 -19.68 4.25 19.14
N LYS A 186 -19.94 5.50 19.55
CA LYS A 186 -19.86 6.66 18.65
C LYS A 186 -18.46 6.84 18.05
N GLU A 187 -17.39 6.66 18.83
CA GLU A 187 -16.02 6.70 18.32
C GLU A 187 -15.76 5.63 17.26
N LYS A 188 -16.23 4.40 17.50
CA LYS A 188 -16.10 3.29 16.54
C LYS A 188 -16.88 3.53 15.26
N LEU A 189 -18.09 4.07 15.35
CA LEU A 189 -18.90 4.42 14.19
C LEU A 189 -18.24 5.55 13.38
N LYS A 190 -17.72 6.59 14.04
CA LYS A 190 -16.94 7.64 13.37
C LYS A 190 -15.73 7.06 12.65
N HIS A 191 -15.02 6.12 13.26
CA HIS A 191 -13.88 5.46 12.63
C HIS A 191 -14.29 4.71 11.34
N ILE A 192 -15.41 4.00 11.36
CA ILE A 192 -15.97 3.33 10.17
C ILE A 192 -16.31 4.35 9.08
N ASP A 193 -16.98 5.45 9.44
CA ASP A 193 -17.31 6.52 8.50
C ASP A 193 -16.07 7.14 7.85
N ASP A 194 -15.01 7.36 8.63
CA ASP A 194 -13.75 7.91 8.13
C ASP A 194 -13.03 6.92 7.19
N ILE A 195 -13.10 5.62 7.47
CA ILE A 195 -12.64 4.57 6.53
C ILE A 195 -13.43 4.65 5.22
N LEU A 196 -14.75 4.80 5.27
CA LEU A 196 -15.59 4.87 4.06
C LEU A 196 -15.36 6.14 3.26
N LYS A 197 -15.19 7.30 3.91
CA LYS A 197 -14.83 8.55 3.24
C LYS A 197 -13.47 8.42 2.57
N PHE A 198 -12.48 7.87 3.26
CA PHE A 198 -11.17 7.58 2.70
C PHE A 198 -11.26 6.63 1.52
N ILE A 199 -12.08 5.57 1.60
CA ILE A 199 -12.28 4.64 0.50
C ILE A 199 -12.92 5.36 -0.68
N LYS A 200 -14.00 6.13 -0.50
CA LYS A 200 -14.68 6.84 -1.60
C LYS A 200 -13.76 7.85 -2.28
N SER A 201 -12.95 8.59 -1.52
CA SER A 201 -11.96 9.53 -2.08
C SER A 201 -10.80 8.81 -2.80
N ASN A 202 -10.53 7.54 -2.47
CA ASN A 202 -9.42 6.77 -3.05
C ASN A 202 -9.86 5.61 -3.98
N SER A 203 -11.15 5.31 -4.13
CA SER A 203 -11.65 4.31 -5.06
C SER A 203 -11.56 4.78 -6.51
N GLU A 204 -11.48 6.09 -6.73
CA GLU A 204 -11.05 6.68 -8.00
C GLU A 204 -9.54 6.48 -8.28
N ILE A 205 -8.75 6.22 -7.22
CA ILE A 205 -7.29 6.08 -7.24
C ILE A 205 -6.85 4.60 -7.37
N ALA A 206 -7.60 3.64 -6.83
CA ALA A 206 -7.22 2.23 -6.74
C ALA A 206 -7.22 1.43 -8.06
N GLN A 207 -7.69 2.01 -9.17
CA GLN A 207 -7.56 1.43 -10.52
C GLN A 207 -6.70 2.28 -11.47
N SER A 208 -6.17 3.41 -10.98
CA SER A 208 -5.60 4.40 -11.86
C SER A 208 -4.11 4.21 -12.02
N LYS A 209 -3.64 4.53 -13.22
CA LYS A 209 -2.23 4.80 -13.45
C LYS A 209 -1.93 6.16 -12.78
N ILE A 210 -2.00 6.24 -11.44
CA ILE A 210 -2.02 7.50 -10.69
C ILE A 210 -0.80 8.37 -11.02
N TYR A 211 0.36 7.74 -11.19
CA TYR A 211 1.60 8.43 -11.53
C TYR A 211 1.63 8.99 -12.96
N ILE A 212 0.62 8.71 -13.80
CA ILE A 212 0.46 9.39 -15.10
C ILE A 212 -0.74 10.34 -15.17
N GLN A 213 -1.67 10.30 -14.21
CA GLN A 213 -2.86 11.16 -14.24
C GLN A 213 -2.52 12.62 -13.96
N ASN A 214 -1.54 12.87 -13.09
CA ASN A 214 -1.12 14.20 -12.66
C ASN A 214 0.31 14.50 -13.11
N LEU A 215 0.64 14.21 -14.37
CA LEU A 215 1.95 14.57 -14.91
C LEU A 215 2.06 16.09 -15.07
N PRO A 216 3.22 16.69 -14.78
CA PRO A 216 3.47 18.08 -15.17
C PRO A 216 3.36 18.19 -16.69
N LYS A 217 2.91 19.34 -17.21
CA LYS A 217 2.77 19.54 -18.67
C LYS A 217 4.10 19.34 -19.40
N GLU A 218 5.17 19.86 -18.80
CA GLU A 218 6.55 19.68 -19.28
C GLU A 218 7.40 19.04 -18.20
N LEU A 219 8.37 18.23 -18.63
CA LEU A 219 9.34 17.59 -17.77
C LEU A 219 10.69 18.28 -17.94
N PHE A 220 11.30 18.71 -16.84
CA PHE A 220 12.65 19.27 -16.81
C PHE A 220 13.68 18.14 -16.71
N ILE A 221 14.46 17.90 -17.76
CA ILE A 221 15.46 16.82 -17.83
C ILE A 221 16.86 17.39 -17.62
N PRO A 222 17.62 16.93 -16.61
CA PRO A 222 19.04 17.29 -16.49
C PRO A 222 19.85 16.84 -17.71
N LYS A 223 20.58 17.77 -18.35
CA LYS A 223 21.45 17.50 -19.52
C LYS A 223 22.47 16.38 -19.24
N LYS A 224 22.97 16.27 -18.00
CA LYS A 224 23.92 15.24 -17.57
C LYS A 224 23.38 13.81 -17.73
N LEU A 225 22.05 13.60 -17.67
CA LEU A 225 21.44 12.30 -17.94
C LEU A 225 21.64 11.82 -19.38
N MET A 226 21.77 12.76 -20.32
CA MET A 226 22.02 12.50 -21.75
C MET A 226 23.51 12.35 -22.03
N MET A 227 24.34 13.20 -21.41
CA MET A 227 25.76 13.32 -21.75
C MET A 227 26.66 12.31 -21.01
N ASN A 228 26.29 11.89 -19.80
CA ASN A 228 27.08 10.90 -19.08
C ASN A 228 26.66 9.49 -19.49
N LYS A 229 27.64 8.74 -20.02
CA LYS A 229 27.46 7.37 -20.51
C LYS A 229 26.94 6.38 -19.47
N GLU A 230 27.00 6.71 -18.18
CA GLU A 230 26.56 5.85 -17.08
C GLU A 230 25.05 5.90 -16.80
N TYR A 231 24.31 6.84 -17.40
CA TYR A 231 22.87 7.04 -17.15
C TYR A 231 22.00 6.51 -18.29
N PHE A 232 21.32 7.38 -19.06
CA PHE A 232 20.30 6.96 -20.01
C PHE A 232 20.87 6.13 -21.16
N SER A 233 22.01 6.51 -21.73
CA SER A 233 22.66 5.72 -22.77
C SER A 233 23.05 4.32 -22.29
N ARG A 234 23.47 4.15 -21.02
CA ARG A 234 23.69 2.83 -20.41
C ARG A 234 22.40 2.03 -20.28
N MET A 235 21.29 2.65 -19.89
CA MET A 235 19.98 1.98 -19.86
C MET A 235 19.55 1.50 -21.24
N VAL A 236 19.71 2.35 -22.26
CA VAL A 236 19.42 2.02 -23.65
C VAL A 236 20.26 0.84 -24.13
N THR A 237 21.56 0.90 -23.89
CA THR A 237 22.53 -0.14 -24.28
C THR A 237 22.23 -1.48 -23.61
N ARG A 238 21.83 -1.46 -22.33
CA ARG A 238 21.49 -2.67 -21.57
C ARG A 238 20.05 -3.15 -21.75
N ARG A 239 19.24 -2.43 -22.53
CA ARG A 239 17.81 -2.72 -22.73
C ARG A 239 17.01 -2.70 -21.41
N ASP A 240 17.38 -1.82 -20.49
CA ASP A 240 16.74 -1.67 -19.18
C ASP A 240 15.49 -0.74 -19.25
N GLY A 241 14.59 -1.00 -20.20
CA GLY A 241 13.46 -0.11 -20.53
C GLY A 241 12.51 0.21 -19.37
N ARG A 242 12.15 -0.79 -18.55
CA ARG A 242 11.32 -0.53 -17.35
C ARG A 242 12.02 0.35 -16.31
N VAL A 243 13.35 0.27 -16.25
CA VAL A 243 14.15 1.09 -15.32
C VAL A 243 14.18 2.53 -15.81
N PHE A 244 14.34 2.71 -17.12
CA PHE A 244 14.25 4.00 -17.80
C PHE A 244 12.88 4.66 -17.59
N ASP A 245 11.79 3.93 -17.84
CA ASP A 245 10.43 4.44 -17.64
C ASP A 245 10.13 4.77 -16.17
N LEU A 246 10.60 3.94 -15.24
CA LEU A 246 10.46 4.19 -13.80
C LEU A 246 11.17 5.47 -13.39
N TYR A 247 12.38 5.73 -13.90
CA TYR A 247 13.09 6.95 -13.57
C TYR A 247 12.38 8.20 -14.12
N LEU A 248 11.88 8.15 -15.36
CA LEU A 248 11.10 9.26 -15.93
C LEU A 248 9.83 9.54 -15.10
N LEU A 249 9.12 8.49 -14.66
CA LEU A 249 7.96 8.66 -13.78
C LEU A 249 8.33 9.26 -12.42
N LEU A 250 9.42 8.79 -11.79
CA LEU A 250 9.88 9.35 -10.52
C LEU A 250 10.30 10.83 -10.67
N LEU A 251 10.95 11.18 -11.78
CA LEU A 251 11.35 12.55 -12.08
C LEU A 251 10.13 13.45 -12.32
N ALA A 252 9.12 12.95 -13.04
CA ALA A 252 7.87 13.69 -13.24
C ALA A 252 7.12 13.88 -11.92
N TYR A 253 7.07 12.83 -11.10
CA TYR A 253 6.41 12.86 -9.81
C TYR A 253 7.12 13.81 -8.82
N SER A 254 8.45 13.86 -8.81
CA SER A 254 9.19 14.82 -7.98
C SER A 254 9.01 16.27 -8.42
N GLN A 255 8.71 16.52 -9.69
CA GLN A 255 8.50 17.88 -10.21
C GLN A 255 7.06 18.37 -10.01
N ALA A 256 6.12 17.46 -9.78
CA ALA A 256 4.74 17.78 -9.47
C ALA A 256 4.51 17.97 -7.95
N GLY A 257 5.36 17.41 -7.10
CA GLY A 257 5.27 17.51 -5.64
C GLY A 257 6.28 18.49 -5.02
N GLU A 258 6.05 18.82 -3.75
CA GLU A 258 6.94 19.70 -2.96
C GLU A 258 7.90 18.91 -2.03
N GLU A 259 7.75 17.58 -1.97
CA GLU A 259 8.52 16.72 -1.06
C GLU A 259 9.87 16.29 -1.65
N GLU A 260 10.94 16.36 -0.84
CA GLU A 260 12.27 15.85 -1.22
C GLU A 260 12.33 14.31 -1.30
N GLU A 261 11.54 13.60 -0.49
CA GLU A 261 11.44 12.15 -0.48
C GLU A 261 10.05 11.73 -0.97
N LEU A 262 10.00 10.91 -2.02
CA LEU A 262 8.76 10.44 -2.62
C LEU A 262 8.30 9.16 -1.92
N TYR A 263 7.09 9.17 -1.36
CA TYR A 263 6.43 7.93 -0.97
C TYR A 263 5.80 7.25 -2.19
N ILE A 264 6.23 6.03 -2.50
CA ILE A 264 5.83 5.29 -3.70
C ILE A 264 5.07 4.01 -3.33
N ASN A 265 3.77 3.99 -3.59
CA ASN A 265 3.01 2.74 -3.67
C ASN A 265 3.50 1.87 -4.84
N LEU A 266 3.95 0.66 -4.52
CA LEU A 266 4.64 -0.20 -5.48
C LEU A 266 3.69 -0.90 -6.47
N GLU A 267 2.42 -1.08 -6.13
CA GLU A 267 1.42 -1.64 -7.05
C GLU A 267 1.04 -0.61 -8.10
N ASP A 268 0.67 0.58 -7.63
CA ASP A 268 0.20 1.69 -8.44
C ASP A 268 1.31 2.14 -9.40
N MET A 269 2.56 2.13 -8.93
CA MET A 269 3.74 2.36 -9.77
C MET A 269 3.88 1.25 -10.82
N GLY A 270 3.64 0.00 -10.44
CA GLY A 270 3.67 -1.13 -11.37
C GLY A 270 2.64 -1.00 -12.50
N LEU A 271 1.40 -0.65 -12.16
CA LEU A 271 0.33 -0.41 -13.13
C LEU A 271 0.61 0.83 -13.99
N SER A 272 1.17 1.88 -13.37
CA SER A 272 1.60 3.08 -14.09
C SER A 272 2.76 2.80 -15.04
N LEU A 273 3.60 1.81 -14.77
CA LEU A 273 4.64 1.31 -15.68
C LEU A 273 4.10 0.39 -16.80
N GLY A 274 2.79 0.19 -16.89
CA GLY A 274 2.18 -0.68 -17.89
C GLY A 274 2.34 -2.18 -17.60
N LEU A 275 2.62 -2.57 -16.34
CA LEU A 275 2.59 -3.98 -15.98
C LEU A 275 1.16 -4.55 -16.09
N PRO A 276 0.99 -5.83 -16.45
CA PRO A 276 -0.33 -6.41 -16.67
C PRO A 276 -1.22 -6.35 -15.43
N ARG A 277 -2.48 -5.93 -15.60
CA ARG A 277 -3.47 -5.82 -14.52
C ARG A 277 -3.83 -7.17 -13.88
N ASN A 278 -3.67 -8.27 -14.63
CA ASN A 278 -3.93 -9.62 -14.14
C ASN A 278 -2.79 -10.19 -13.29
N TRP A 279 -1.68 -9.47 -13.13
CA TRP A 279 -0.61 -9.91 -12.24
C TRP A 279 -0.99 -9.69 -10.78
N GLY A 280 -0.73 -10.70 -9.95
CA GLY A 280 -0.93 -10.58 -8.51
C GLY A 280 -0.05 -9.49 -7.88
N TYR A 281 -0.52 -8.92 -6.76
CA TYR A 281 0.15 -7.90 -5.94
C TYR A 281 1.66 -8.14 -5.78
N THR A 282 2.03 -9.35 -5.38
CA THR A 282 3.42 -9.75 -5.14
C THR A 282 4.27 -9.66 -6.41
N ALA A 283 3.70 -9.99 -7.57
CA ALA A 283 4.41 -9.96 -8.84
C ALA A 283 4.67 -8.52 -9.32
N LEU A 284 3.66 -7.64 -9.23
CA LEU A 284 3.79 -6.21 -9.54
C LEU A 284 4.89 -5.58 -8.68
N ARG A 285 4.79 -5.70 -7.35
CA ARG A 285 5.77 -5.19 -6.40
C ARG A 285 7.17 -5.70 -6.68
N ARG A 286 7.32 -7.01 -6.91
CA ARG A 286 8.62 -7.64 -7.15
C ARG A 286 9.31 -7.02 -8.36
N GLN A 287 8.57 -6.71 -9.43
CA GLN A 287 9.17 -6.04 -10.59
C GLN A 287 9.56 -4.59 -10.29
N VAL A 288 8.73 -3.82 -9.59
CA VAL A 288 9.05 -2.42 -9.24
C VAL A 288 10.26 -2.37 -8.30
N ILE A 289 10.30 -3.21 -7.27
CA ILE A 289 11.45 -3.35 -6.35
C ILE A 289 12.72 -3.70 -7.13
N LYS A 290 12.64 -4.62 -8.10
CA LYS A 290 13.79 -4.97 -8.95
C LYS A 290 14.30 -3.78 -9.76
N SER A 291 13.39 -2.96 -10.30
CA SER A 291 13.75 -1.75 -11.05
C SER A 291 14.33 -0.66 -10.14
N LEU A 292 13.73 -0.39 -8.97
CA LEU A 292 14.25 0.55 -7.97
C LEU A 292 15.66 0.16 -7.50
N ARG A 293 15.88 -1.12 -7.22
CA ARG A 293 17.22 -1.64 -6.86
C ARG A 293 18.23 -1.45 -7.98
N LYS A 294 17.83 -1.54 -9.25
CA LYS A 294 18.72 -1.23 -10.38
C LYS A 294 19.04 0.26 -10.44
N LEU A 295 18.04 1.14 -10.30
CA LEU A 295 18.27 2.60 -10.27
C LEU A 295 19.27 2.99 -9.19
N GLN A 296 19.14 2.44 -7.98
CA GLN A 296 20.09 2.70 -6.90
C GLN A 296 21.46 2.05 -7.17
N LYS A 297 21.52 0.72 -7.31
CA LYS A 297 22.80 0.00 -7.29
C LYS A 297 23.61 0.11 -8.59
N ARG A 298 22.96 0.24 -9.74
CA ARG A 298 23.62 0.22 -11.06
C ARG A 298 23.82 1.61 -11.62
N TYR A 299 22.82 2.48 -11.47
CA TYR A 299 22.81 3.81 -12.08
C TYR A 299 23.08 4.93 -11.09
N ASN A 300 23.03 4.65 -9.78
CA ASN A 300 23.22 5.63 -8.70
C ASN A 300 22.35 6.89 -8.87
N LEU A 301 21.13 6.72 -9.38
CA LEU A 301 20.21 7.83 -9.68
C LEU A 301 19.24 8.13 -8.54
N ILE A 302 19.07 7.19 -7.61
CA ILE A 302 18.15 7.31 -6.49
C ILE A 302 18.75 6.68 -5.23
N THR A 303 18.22 7.10 -4.09
CA THR A 303 18.29 6.39 -2.82
C THR A 303 16.89 5.85 -2.49
N VAL A 304 16.76 4.56 -2.19
CA VAL A 304 15.49 3.92 -1.88
C VAL A 304 15.52 3.18 -0.54
N ARG A 305 14.53 3.44 0.30
CA ARG A 305 14.28 2.75 1.56
C ARG A 305 13.00 1.93 1.46
N PHE A 306 13.13 0.62 1.59
CA PHE A 306 11.99 -0.30 1.68
C PHE A 306 11.62 -0.49 3.14
N LEU A 307 10.35 -0.28 3.48
CA LEU A 307 9.83 -0.58 4.80
C LEU A 307 9.32 -2.03 4.84
N HIS A 308 9.63 -2.77 5.91
CA HIS A 308 9.22 -4.17 6.03
C HIS A 308 7.69 -4.29 5.97
N GLY A 309 7.15 -5.01 4.97
CA GLY A 309 5.71 -5.14 4.75
C GLY A 309 5.00 -3.91 4.15
N LYS A 310 5.71 -2.83 3.83
CA LYS A 310 5.13 -1.57 3.29
C LYS A 310 5.83 -1.13 2.00
N ASP A 311 5.34 -0.04 1.43
CA ASP A 311 5.80 0.67 0.24
C ASP A 311 7.20 1.31 0.39
N ALA A 312 7.67 2.06 -0.61
CA ALA A 312 9.04 2.56 -0.65
C ALA A 312 9.12 4.09 -0.54
N TYR A 313 10.11 4.59 0.19
CA TYR A 313 10.54 5.99 0.11
C TYR A 313 11.70 6.11 -0.87
N VAL A 314 11.60 7.06 -1.80
CA VAL A 314 12.58 7.26 -2.88
C VAL A 314 13.01 8.72 -2.90
N LYS A 315 14.32 8.97 -2.76
CA LYS A 315 14.93 10.28 -3.02
C LYS A 315 15.65 10.21 -4.36
N LEU A 316 15.43 11.19 -5.24
CA LEU A 316 16.27 11.36 -6.41
C LEU A 316 17.63 11.90 -5.96
N ASN A 317 18.71 11.28 -6.41
CA ASN A 317 20.04 11.80 -6.11
C ASN A 317 20.25 13.10 -6.88
N ASP A 318 20.99 14.05 -6.31
CA ASP A 318 21.30 15.28 -7.03
C ASP A 318 22.27 14.98 -8.19
N ILE A 319 21.88 15.43 -9.39
CA ILE A 319 22.62 15.25 -10.64
C ILE A 319 23.09 16.63 -11.15
N SER A 320 22.84 17.70 -10.40
CA SER A 320 23.23 19.07 -10.73
C SER A 320 24.75 19.23 -10.88
N ILE A 321 25.14 20.30 -11.59
CA ILE A 321 26.52 20.76 -11.70
C ILE A 321 26.75 21.67 -10.50
N ALA A 322 27.88 21.49 -9.80
CA ALA A 322 28.23 22.28 -8.64
C ALA A 322 28.43 23.79 -8.96
N ASP A 323 28.48 24.19 -10.23
CA ASP A 323 28.67 25.57 -10.65
C ASP A 323 27.83 25.90 -11.90
N GLU A 324 27.11 27.03 -11.81
CA GLU A 324 26.42 27.82 -12.86
C GLU A 324 25.03 27.39 -13.42
N VAL A 325 24.00 27.95 -12.76
CA VAL A 325 22.87 28.76 -13.29
C VAL A 325 22.33 28.46 -14.71
N LYS A 326 21.08 27.97 -14.76
CA LYS A 326 20.09 28.02 -15.87
C LYS A 326 20.31 27.18 -17.15
N GLN A 327 21.51 26.66 -17.45
CA GLN A 327 21.72 25.83 -18.68
C GLN A 327 21.78 24.31 -18.44
N SER A 328 21.58 23.83 -17.21
CA SER A 328 21.77 22.42 -16.85
C SER A 328 20.61 21.49 -17.23
N TYR A 329 19.49 22.02 -17.71
CA TYR A 329 18.27 21.27 -18.03
C TYR A 329 17.75 21.62 -19.43
N PHE A 330 16.95 20.72 -20.00
CA PHE A 330 16.09 20.99 -21.17
C PHE A 330 14.67 20.50 -20.87
N THR A 331 13.67 21.01 -21.58
CA THR A 331 12.27 20.63 -21.38
C THR A 331 11.76 19.72 -22.50
N ILE A 332 10.76 18.91 -22.17
CA ILE A 332 10.03 18.07 -23.12
C ILE A 332 8.60 17.86 -22.60
N PRO A 333 7.56 17.90 -23.45
CA PRO A 333 6.20 17.59 -23.00
C PRO A 333 6.12 16.17 -22.43
N SER A 334 5.56 16.02 -21.22
CA SER A 334 5.57 14.74 -20.51
C SER A 334 4.90 13.62 -21.30
N GLU A 335 3.81 13.92 -22.01
CA GLU A 335 3.07 12.98 -22.86
C GLU A 335 3.87 12.42 -24.05
N THR A 336 4.93 13.12 -24.46
CA THR A 336 5.80 12.69 -25.59
C THR A 336 6.69 11.50 -25.19
N ILE A 337 7.01 11.35 -23.90
CA ILE A 337 7.96 10.34 -23.41
C ILE A 337 7.37 9.38 -22.37
N ILE A 338 6.39 9.83 -21.57
CA ILE A 338 5.71 9.04 -20.55
C ILE A 338 4.36 8.58 -21.10
N ASN A 339 4.39 7.53 -21.91
CA ASN A 339 3.18 6.83 -22.35
C ASN A 339 3.32 5.30 -22.21
N PRO A 340 3.22 4.77 -20.98
CA PRO A 340 3.48 3.36 -20.66
C PRO A 340 2.47 2.36 -21.26
N GLY A 341 1.36 2.83 -21.84
CA GLY A 341 0.39 1.99 -22.56
C GLY A 341 0.58 1.95 -24.08
N SER A 342 1.42 2.82 -24.64
CA SER A 342 1.63 2.90 -26.08
C SER A 342 2.70 1.90 -26.50
N TYR A 343 2.29 0.81 -27.14
CA TYR A 343 3.20 -0.13 -27.80
C TYR A 343 4.01 0.51 -28.95
N LYS A 344 3.65 1.74 -29.37
CA LYS A 344 4.38 2.51 -30.37
C LYS A 344 5.63 3.21 -29.80
N LEU A 345 5.73 3.43 -28.49
CA LEU A 345 6.78 4.25 -27.88
C LEU A 345 7.92 3.41 -27.28
N SER A 346 8.80 2.89 -28.15
CA SER A 346 9.94 2.07 -27.72
C SER A 346 10.95 2.86 -26.88
N MET A 347 11.74 2.20 -26.02
CA MET A 347 12.78 2.88 -25.22
C MET A 347 13.80 3.65 -26.09
N ARG A 348 14.18 3.10 -27.25
CA ARG A 348 15.11 3.79 -28.18
C ARG A 348 14.46 5.00 -28.84
N LEU A 349 13.16 4.94 -29.14
CA LEU A 349 12.40 6.08 -29.65
C LEU A 349 12.29 7.18 -28.58
N LYS A 350 11.95 6.82 -27.33
CA LYS A 350 11.94 7.78 -26.21
C LYS A 350 13.28 8.49 -26.05
N TYR A 351 14.38 7.73 -26.14
CA TYR A 351 15.71 8.31 -26.04
C TYR A 351 16.04 9.22 -27.24
N LEU A 352 15.59 8.90 -28.45
CA LEU A 352 15.75 9.78 -29.61
C LEU A 352 14.92 11.06 -29.48
N LEU A 353 13.71 11.00 -28.94
CA LEU A 353 12.88 12.18 -28.65
C LEU A 353 13.52 13.08 -27.59
N LEU A 354 14.17 12.49 -26.58
CA LEU A 354 14.99 13.23 -25.62
C LEU A 354 16.21 13.88 -26.30
N ILE A 355 16.87 13.18 -27.22
CA ILE A 355 17.96 13.77 -28.03
C ILE A 355 17.44 14.94 -28.86
N GLU A 356 16.28 14.81 -29.51
CA GLU A 356 15.66 15.88 -30.28
C GLU A 356 15.39 17.11 -29.42
N ALA A 357 14.78 16.93 -28.24
CA ALA A 357 14.51 18.03 -27.31
C ALA A 357 15.80 18.67 -26.76
N PHE A 358 16.81 17.85 -26.45
CA PHE A 358 18.13 18.32 -26.04
C PHE A 358 18.79 19.19 -27.12
N LEU A 359 18.82 18.73 -28.38
CA LEU A 359 19.43 19.46 -29.49
C LEU A 359 18.69 20.77 -29.77
N LYS A 360 17.35 20.76 -29.74
CA LYS A 360 16.53 21.98 -29.85
C LYS A 360 16.88 23.00 -28.77
N SER A 361 17.16 22.56 -27.55
CA SER A 361 17.61 23.45 -26.46
C SER A 361 19.00 24.08 -26.70
N GLU A 362 19.78 23.53 -27.63
CA GLU A 362 21.10 24.02 -28.05
C GLU A 362 21.05 24.72 -29.42
N GLY A 363 19.87 24.90 -30.01
CA GLY A 363 19.70 25.51 -31.34
C GLY A 363 20.10 24.58 -32.49
N GLU A 364 20.24 23.29 -32.25
CA GLU A 364 20.58 22.28 -33.26
C GLU A 364 19.34 21.50 -33.71
N ASP A 365 19.32 21.08 -34.98
CA ASP A 365 18.27 20.22 -35.53
C ASP A 365 18.70 18.75 -35.57
N LEU A 366 17.79 17.84 -35.22
CA LEU A 366 18.08 16.40 -35.20
C LEU A 366 18.46 15.86 -36.58
N HIS A 367 17.86 16.39 -37.65
CA HIS A 367 18.04 15.90 -39.00
C HIS A 367 19.28 16.49 -39.70
N SER A 368 19.86 17.57 -39.18
CA SER A 368 21.11 18.13 -39.71
C SER A 368 22.36 17.37 -39.27
N ILE A 369 22.27 16.54 -38.21
CA ILE A 369 23.41 15.84 -37.64
C ILE A 369 23.50 14.40 -38.17
N PRO A 370 24.65 13.97 -38.73
CA PRO A 370 24.86 12.60 -39.17
C PRO A 370 24.64 11.58 -38.02
N ARG A 371 24.00 10.45 -38.32
CA ARG A 371 23.64 9.42 -37.33
C ARG A 371 24.83 8.85 -36.56
N ASN A 372 25.99 8.73 -37.20
CA ASN A 372 27.24 8.30 -36.56
C ASN A 372 27.75 9.34 -35.55
N THR A 373 27.56 10.62 -35.82
CA THR A 373 27.90 11.73 -34.93
C THR A 373 26.96 11.76 -33.73
N LEU A 374 25.65 11.57 -33.94
CA LEU A 374 24.68 11.39 -32.86
C LEU A 374 25.04 10.18 -31.97
N ALA A 375 25.38 9.05 -32.60
CA ALA A 375 25.77 7.84 -31.88
C ALA A 375 26.99 8.09 -30.97
N LYS A 376 28.02 8.76 -31.49
CA LYS A 376 29.20 9.14 -30.70
C LYS A 376 28.85 10.12 -29.57
N ARG A 377 28.13 11.20 -29.87
CA ARG A 377 27.77 12.27 -28.90
C ARG A 377 26.99 11.71 -27.71
N PHE A 378 26.02 10.84 -27.96
CA PHE A 378 25.13 10.30 -26.92
C PHE A 378 25.52 8.89 -26.44
N SER A 379 26.75 8.44 -26.73
CA SER A 379 27.29 7.14 -26.30
C SER A 379 26.39 5.95 -26.67
N LEU A 380 25.93 5.91 -27.92
CA LEU A 380 25.08 4.85 -28.47
C LEU A 380 25.79 4.08 -29.59
N ASN A 381 25.26 2.90 -29.91
CA ASN A 381 25.60 2.21 -31.16
C ASN A 381 24.86 2.84 -32.34
N GLU A 382 25.51 2.98 -33.50
CA GLU A 382 24.90 3.54 -34.72
C GLU A 382 23.63 2.78 -35.15
N ARG A 383 23.64 1.45 -34.98
CA ARG A 383 22.46 0.61 -35.23
C ARG A 383 21.27 1.03 -34.37
N THR A 384 21.49 1.35 -33.09
CA THR A 384 20.43 1.79 -32.17
C THR A 384 19.83 3.12 -32.62
N VAL A 385 20.68 4.07 -33.05
CA VAL A 385 20.22 5.35 -33.63
C VAL A 385 19.39 5.11 -34.88
N ARG A 386 19.88 4.29 -35.82
CA ARG A 386 19.15 3.94 -37.04
C ARG A 386 17.79 3.32 -36.76
N GLU A 387 17.72 2.34 -35.84
CA GLU A 387 16.46 1.71 -35.45
C GLU A 387 15.50 2.70 -34.77
N ALA A 388 16.02 3.67 -33.99
CA ALA A 388 15.19 4.70 -33.38
C ALA A 388 14.60 5.66 -34.42
N PHE A 389 15.34 6.04 -35.47
CA PHE A 389 14.78 6.84 -36.59
C PHE A 389 13.69 6.07 -37.35
N ASN A 390 13.84 4.76 -37.54
CA ASN A 390 12.80 3.94 -38.15
C ASN A 390 11.53 3.89 -37.28
N ASP A 391 11.68 3.78 -35.96
CA ASP A 391 10.55 3.87 -35.03
C ASP A 391 9.89 5.26 -35.07
N LEU A 392 10.68 6.33 -35.21
CA LEU A 392 10.19 7.71 -35.30
C LEU A 392 9.31 7.93 -36.54
N GLY A 393 9.71 7.38 -37.70
CA GLY A 393 8.90 7.42 -38.91
C GLY A 393 7.52 6.79 -38.70
N LYS A 394 7.49 5.57 -38.16
CA LYS A 394 6.25 4.84 -37.84
C LYS A 394 5.40 5.48 -36.75
N TYR A 395 5.99 6.34 -35.93
CA TYR A 395 5.30 7.05 -34.85
C TYR A 395 4.65 8.35 -35.35
N ARG A 396 5.21 8.98 -36.39
CA ARG A 396 4.70 10.21 -37.02
C ARG A 396 3.73 9.95 -38.18
N GLU A 397 3.72 8.73 -38.73
CA GLU A 397 2.64 8.16 -39.57
C GLU A 397 1.42 7.78 -38.72
#